data_AF-A0A934G2S5-F1
#
_entry.id   AF-A0A934G2S5-F1
#
_cell.length_a   1.000
_cell.length_b   1.000
_cell.length_c   1.000
_cell.angle_alpha   90.00
_cell.angle_beta   90.00
_cell.angle_gamma   90.00
#
_symmetry.space_group_name_H-M   'P 1'
#
loop_
_entity.id
_entity.type
_entity.pdbx_description
1 polymer ?
#
loop_
_entity_poly.entity_id
_entity_poly.type
_entity_poly.pdbx_seq_one_letter_code
_entity_poly.pdbx_strand_id
1 'polypeptide(L)'
;MVFEEERTGTWYAYGKTASSKAQSQSIRNSLLDRDKLAQFKPISLAGSSRFAGYLAIHFPEVVAGIEEADLGVLHLEVAALKMATHDAIHKRDWLAVRKHFAFIDSVLEIAETELHDAIGVSYLVNLFYNETSINFAKARTLLPKRLAVALEIMERHYEELKF
;
A
#
# COMPACT_ATOMS: atom_id res chain seq x y z
N MET A 1 -24.84 19.56 8.64
CA MET A 1 -24.21 18.25 8.43
C MET A 1 -23.18 18.45 7.34
N VAL A 2 -21.91 18.57 7.73
CA VAL A 2 -20.79 18.83 6.81
C VAL A 2 -20.26 17.46 6.39
N PHE A 3 -20.31 17.17 5.09
CA PHE A 3 -19.69 15.98 4.51
C PHE A 3 -18.21 16.28 4.34
N GLU A 4 -17.36 15.57 5.10
CA GLU A 4 -15.92 15.59 4.92
C GLU A 4 -15.56 14.78 3.66
N GLU A 5 -15.30 15.51 2.57
CA GLU A 5 -14.54 15.05 1.43
C GLU A 5 -13.05 14.94 1.82
N GLU A 6 -12.66 13.87 2.53
CA GLU A 6 -11.25 13.60 2.79
C GLU A 6 -10.73 12.45 1.93
N ARG A 7 -10.00 12.85 0.88
CA ARG A 7 -8.87 12.15 0.24
C ARG A 7 -9.17 10.70 -0.16
N THR A 8 -9.92 10.57 -1.24
CA THR A 8 -9.90 9.37 -2.09
C THR A 8 -8.49 9.16 -2.63
N GLY A 9 -7.76 8.20 -2.05
CA GLY A 9 -6.63 7.56 -2.74
C GLY A 9 -7.19 6.89 -3.99
N THR A 10 -6.91 7.46 -5.15
CA THR A 10 -7.38 6.97 -6.44
C THR A 10 -6.72 5.62 -6.71
N TRP A 11 -7.44 4.53 -6.48
CA TRP A 11 -7.06 3.21 -6.97
C TRP A 11 -7.29 3.18 -8.47
N TYR A 12 -6.21 3.10 -9.24
CA TYR A 12 -6.29 2.81 -10.67
C TYR A 12 -6.64 1.34 -10.82
N ALA A 13 -7.93 1.02 -10.68
CA ALA A 13 -8.46 -0.28 -11.02
C ALA A 13 -8.20 -0.55 -12.52
N TYR A 14 -7.69 -1.74 -12.80
CA TYR A 14 -7.45 -2.27 -14.12
C TYR A 14 -8.65 -2.02 -15.04
N GLY A 15 -8.41 -1.27 -16.13
CA GLY A 15 -9.27 -1.25 -17.31
C GLY A 15 -10.66 -0.62 -17.18
N LYS A 16 -10.72 0.72 -17.12
CA LYS A 16 -11.65 1.56 -17.92
C LYS A 16 -11.42 3.03 -17.60
N THR A 17 -10.92 3.78 -18.58
CA THR A 17 -10.84 5.25 -18.52
C THR A 17 -12.25 5.84 -18.57
N ALA A 18 -12.79 6.24 -17.42
CA ALA A 18 -13.90 7.18 -17.38
C ALA A 18 -13.35 8.60 -17.51
N SER A 19 -13.42 9.11 -18.73
CA SER A 19 -13.27 10.51 -19.10
C SER A 19 -14.12 11.43 -18.21
N SER A 20 -13.52 12.46 -17.62
CA SER A 20 -14.17 13.76 -17.54
C SER A 20 -13.16 14.90 -17.76
N LYS A 21 -13.29 15.50 -18.94
CA LYS A 21 -12.92 16.89 -19.20
C LYS A 21 -14.00 17.77 -18.58
N ALA A 22 -13.62 18.70 -17.70
CA ALA A 22 -14.24 20.02 -17.49
C ALA A 22 -13.35 20.77 -16.48
N GLN A 23 -12.64 21.83 -16.90
CA GLN A 23 -12.93 23.25 -16.58
C GLN A 23 -12.78 23.60 -15.09
N SER A 24 -12.20 24.71 -14.66
CA SER A 24 -11.42 25.80 -15.24
C SER A 24 -11.10 26.73 -14.06
N GLN A 25 -9.89 27.28 -14.02
CA GLN A 25 -9.50 28.62 -13.58
C GLN A 25 -9.97 29.23 -12.24
N SER A 26 -8.99 29.93 -11.63
CA SER A 26 -9.10 30.99 -10.61
C SER A 26 -9.24 30.45 -9.19
N ILE A 27 -8.32 30.74 -8.26
CA ILE A 27 -8.09 32.08 -7.73
C ILE A 27 -6.62 32.28 -7.36
N ARG A 28 -6.05 33.40 -7.83
CA ARG A 28 -4.81 34.02 -7.35
C ARG A 28 -5.06 34.67 -5.99
N ASN A 29 -4.00 34.68 -5.17
CA ASN A 29 -3.66 35.61 -4.08
C ASN A 29 -3.64 34.97 -2.68
N SER A 30 -2.43 34.62 -2.23
CA SER A 30 -1.97 34.81 -0.85
C SER A 30 -0.48 34.43 -0.81
N LEU A 31 0.34 35.36 -1.30
CA LEU A 31 1.79 35.35 -1.21
C LEU A 31 2.13 36.20 0.02
N LEU A 32 2.44 35.53 1.13
CA LEU A 32 3.36 35.91 2.21
C LEU A 32 3.19 34.82 3.29
N ASP A 33 4.32 34.27 3.77
CA ASP A 33 4.44 33.19 4.77
C ASP A 33 4.33 31.71 4.32
N ARG A 34 4.96 31.33 3.21
CA ARG A 34 5.22 29.89 2.92
C ARG A 34 6.64 29.51 2.45
N ASP A 35 7.60 30.43 2.46
CA ASP A 35 8.97 30.17 1.94
C ASP A 35 9.95 29.50 2.92
N LYS A 36 9.48 28.84 3.99
CA LYS A 36 10.38 28.16 4.94
C LYS A 36 10.08 26.70 5.30
N LEU A 37 9.13 26.04 4.65
CA LEU A 37 8.82 24.63 4.91
C LEU A 37 8.76 23.73 3.66
N ALA A 38 9.11 24.26 2.47
CA ALA A 38 9.03 23.54 1.19
C ALA A 38 10.36 22.87 0.77
N GLN A 39 11.02 22.13 1.68
CA GLN A 39 12.22 21.34 1.32
C GLN A 39 12.16 19.85 1.65
N PHE A 40 10.97 19.30 1.91
CA PHE A 40 10.75 17.87 1.66
C PHE A 40 9.91 17.73 0.41
N LYS A 41 10.59 17.70 -0.74
CA LYS A 41 10.01 17.15 -1.96
C LYS A 41 9.56 15.73 -1.60
N PRO A 42 8.28 15.35 -1.73
CA PRO A 42 7.91 13.95 -1.54
C PRO A 42 8.75 13.15 -2.53
N ILE A 43 9.64 12.33 -2.00
CA ILE A 43 10.47 11.45 -2.80
C ILE A 43 9.51 10.42 -3.36
N SER A 44 9.13 10.61 -4.62
CA SER A 44 8.34 9.65 -5.39
C SER A 44 9.01 8.28 -5.28
N LEU A 45 8.28 7.24 -4.83
CA LEU A 45 8.85 5.90 -4.69
C LEU A 45 8.85 5.18 -6.05
N ALA A 46 9.66 5.68 -6.98
CA ALA A 46 9.88 5.07 -8.28
C ALA A 46 10.82 3.86 -8.13
N GLY A 47 10.29 2.64 -8.31
CA GLY A 47 11.05 1.41 -8.49
C GLY A 47 11.50 0.68 -7.22
N SER A 48 11.77 -0.61 -7.41
CA SER A 48 12.20 -1.63 -6.43
C SER A 48 13.34 -1.19 -5.50
N SER A 49 14.37 -0.53 -6.02
CA SER A 49 15.54 -0.13 -5.21
C SER A 49 15.21 0.81 -4.04
N ARG A 50 14.07 1.53 -4.11
CA ARG A 50 13.61 2.41 -3.02
C ARG A 50 12.78 1.69 -1.98
N PHE A 51 12.03 0.66 -2.38
CA PHE A 51 11.22 -0.13 -1.43
C PHE A 51 12.11 -0.97 -0.53
N ALA A 52 13.09 -1.69 -1.07
CA ALA A 52 14.09 -2.42 -0.26
C ALA A 52 14.82 -1.51 0.73
N GLY A 53 15.17 -0.27 0.33
CA GLY A 53 15.76 0.72 1.23
C GLY A 53 14.83 1.10 2.39
N TYR A 54 13.56 1.35 2.11
CA TYR A 54 12.55 1.62 3.15
C TYR A 54 12.34 0.40 4.06
N LEU A 55 12.28 -0.79 3.48
CA LEU A 55 12.12 -2.04 4.19
C LEU A 55 13.31 -2.30 5.13
N ALA A 56 14.54 -2.03 4.69
CA ALA A 56 15.75 -2.22 5.50
C ALA A 56 15.80 -1.29 6.73
N ILE A 57 15.25 -0.08 6.62
CA ILE A 57 15.20 0.88 7.73
C ILE A 57 14.21 0.41 8.81
N HIS A 58 13.06 -0.12 8.40
CA HIS A 58 11.96 -0.43 9.31
C HIS A 58 11.96 -1.89 9.80
N PHE A 59 12.42 -2.81 8.95
CA PHE A 59 12.38 -4.27 9.14
C PHE A 59 13.65 -4.92 8.59
N PRO A 60 14.84 -4.63 9.16
CA PRO A 60 16.10 -5.20 8.69
C PRO A 60 16.09 -6.74 8.72
N GLU A 61 15.34 -7.36 9.63
CA GLU A 61 15.15 -8.80 9.72
C GLU A 61 14.41 -9.40 8.51
N VAL A 62 13.53 -8.63 7.87
CA VAL A 62 12.80 -9.06 6.67
C VAL A 62 13.73 -9.00 5.47
N VAL A 63 14.51 -7.92 5.35
CA VAL A 63 15.50 -7.76 4.26
C VAL A 63 16.59 -8.82 4.34
N ALA A 64 17.03 -9.19 5.55
CA ALA A 64 18.01 -10.27 5.74
C ALA A 64 17.53 -11.63 5.21
N GLY A 65 16.22 -11.81 5.01
CA GLY A 65 15.63 -13.01 4.42
C GLY A 65 15.46 -12.97 2.90
N ILE A 66 15.80 -11.86 2.23
CA ILE A 66 15.72 -11.71 0.78
C ILE A 66 17.05 -12.14 0.17
N GLU A 67 17.01 -13.03 -0.84
CA GLU A 67 18.22 -13.40 -1.57
C GLU A 67 18.74 -12.20 -2.38
N GLU A 68 20.06 -12.06 -2.51
CA GLU A 68 20.66 -10.93 -3.23
C GLU A 68 20.18 -10.85 -4.69
N ALA A 69 19.88 -11.99 -5.31
CA ALA A 69 19.32 -12.08 -6.66
C ALA A 69 17.88 -11.55 -6.78
N ASP A 70 17.14 -11.50 -5.67
CA ASP A 70 15.76 -11.04 -5.61
C ASP A 70 15.65 -9.56 -5.26
N LEU A 71 16.74 -8.94 -4.79
CA LEU A 71 16.82 -7.50 -4.57
C LEU A 71 16.68 -6.75 -5.89
N GLY A 72 15.85 -5.71 -5.89
CA GLY A 72 15.52 -4.97 -7.10
C GLY A 72 14.34 -5.57 -7.88
N VAL A 73 13.72 -6.65 -7.41
CA VAL A 73 12.46 -7.17 -7.95
C VAL A 73 11.32 -6.85 -7.00
N LEU A 74 10.55 -5.80 -7.33
CA LEU A 74 9.61 -5.19 -6.39
C LEU A 74 8.58 -6.18 -5.82
N HIS A 75 8.03 -7.05 -6.66
CA HIS A 75 7.07 -8.05 -6.22
C HIS A 75 7.67 -9.07 -5.24
N LEU A 76 8.97 -9.39 -5.35
CA LEU A 76 9.65 -10.29 -4.42
C LEU A 76 9.95 -9.61 -3.08
N GLU A 77 10.38 -8.35 -3.12
CA GLU A 77 10.58 -7.55 -1.91
C GLU A 77 9.27 -7.38 -1.12
N VAL A 78 8.16 -7.09 -1.82
CA VAL A 78 6.83 -7.02 -1.23
C VAL A 78 6.37 -8.39 -0.72
N ALA A 79 6.67 -9.47 -1.46
CA ALA A 79 6.37 -10.82 -1.03
C ALA A 79 7.13 -11.23 0.24
N ALA A 80 8.37 -10.76 0.43
CA ALA A 80 9.14 -11.00 1.64
C ALA A 80 8.47 -10.39 2.88
N LEU A 81 8.01 -9.14 2.79
CA LEU A 81 7.23 -8.53 3.87
C LEU A 81 5.89 -9.26 4.08
N LYS A 82 5.24 -9.73 3.01
CA LYS A 82 4.04 -10.58 3.13
C LYS A 82 4.34 -11.85 3.92
N MET A 83 5.45 -12.54 3.66
CA MET A 83 5.85 -13.73 4.41
C MET A 83 6.09 -13.42 5.89
N ALA A 84 6.77 -12.32 6.19
CA ALA A 84 6.96 -11.87 7.58
C ALA A 84 5.62 -11.57 8.28
N THR A 85 4.67 -10.93 7.59
CA THR A 85 3.31 -10.70 8.11
C THR A 85 2.56 -12.01 8.32
N HIS A 86 2.62 -12.92 7.37
CA HIS A 86 2.00 -14.23 7.46
C HIS A 86 2.50 -15.00 8.70
N ASP A 87 3.81 -15.00 8.93
CA ASP A 87 4.43 -15.62 10.11
C ASP A 87 4.02 -14.95 11.41
N ALA A 88 3.95 -13.61 11.43
CA ALA A 88 3.45 -12.87 12.59
C ALA A 88 1.99 -13.21 12.92
N ILE A 89 1.12 -13.37 11.90
CA ILE A 89 -0.27 -13.81 12.07
C ILE A 89 -0.31 -15.21 12.68
N HIS A 90 0.51 -16.14 12.18
CA HIS A 90 0.58 -17.52 12.69
C HIS A 90 1.06 -17.58 14.14
N LYS A 91 2.07 -16.77 14.48
CA LYS A 91 2.60 -16.62 15.84
C LYS A 91 1.70 -15.79 16.76
N ARG A 92 0.59 -15.24 16.23
CA ARG A 92 -0.32 -14.31 16.93
C ARG A 92 0.39 -13.07 17.47
N ASP A 93 1.48 -12.66 16.82
CA ASP A 93 2.18 -11.42 17.12
C ASP A 93 1.43 -10.24 16.48
N TRP A 94 0.33 -9.85 17.11
CA TRP A 94 -0.54 -8.78 16.62
C TRP A 94 0.14 -7.41 16.63
N LEU A 95 1.23 -7.24 17.40
CA LEU A 95 2.00 -6.01 17.39
C LEU A 95 2.83 -5.91 16.11
N ALA A 96 3.53 -6.98 15.73
CA ALA A 96 4.24 -7.06 14.46
C ALA A 96 3.29 -6.89 13.26
N VAL A 97 2.14 -7.58 13.27
CA VAL A 97 1.12 -7.43 12.22
C VAL A 97 0.68 -5.97 12.05
N ARG A 98 0.40 -5.25 13.16
CA ARG A 98 0.06 -3.82 13.10
C ARG A 98 1.19 -2.97 12.54
N LYS A 99 2.44 -3.24 12.91
CA LYS A 99 3.60 -2.52 12.36
C LYS A 99 3.74 -2.74 10.86
N HIS A 100 3.59 -3.97 10.38
CA HIS A 100 3.67 -4.27 8.95
C HIS A 100 2.54 -3.59 8.17
N PHE A 101 1.31 -3.61 8.68
CA PHE A 101 0.20 -2.92 8.04
C PHE A 101 0.35 -1.40 8.05
N ALA A 102 0.81 -0.81 9.16
CA ALA A 102 1.08 0.63 9.20
C ALA A 102 2.18 1.04 8.21
N PHE A 103 3.22 0.22 8.08
CA PHE A 103 4.27 0.45 7.08
C PHE A 103 3.70 0.39 5.66
N ILE A 104 2.99 -0.68 5.29
CA ILE A 104 2.41 -0.81 3.95
C ILE A 104 1.42 0.33 3.67
N ASP A 105 0.61 0.74 4.65
CA ASP A 105 -0.31 1.87 4.49
C ASP A 105 0.42 3.20 4.21
N SER A 106 1.55 3.43 4.89
CA SER A 106 2.40 4.60 4.66
C SER A 106 3.10 4.57 3.30
N VAL A 107 3.56 3.40 2.86
CA VAL A 107 4.19 3.22 1.54
C VAL A 107 3.15 3.43 0.45
N LEU A 108 1.96 2.88 0.63
CA LEU A 108 0.86 3.00 -0.31
C LEU A 108 0.40 4.45 -0.50
N GLU A 109 0.54 5.31 0.50
CA GLU A 109 0.19 6.74 0.37
C GLU A 109 0.97 7.46 -0.72
N ILE A 110 2.23 7.06 -0.90
CA ILE A 110 3.21 7.71 -1.78
C ILE A 110 3.64 6.80 -2.94
N ALA A 111 2.98 5.65 -3.08
CA ALA A 111 3.31 4.65 -4.07
C ALA A 111 2.96 5.14 -5.48
N GLU A 112 3.82 4.82 -6.44
CA GLU A 112 3.48 4.90 -7.86
C GLU A 112 2.70 3.66 -8.29
N THR A 113 2.15 3.67 -9.52
CA THR A 113 1.28 2.60 -10.04
C THR A 113 1.87 1.20 -9.88
N GLU A 114 3.15 1.02 -10.20
CA GLU A 114 3.82 -0.29 -10.09
C GLU A 114 3.85 -0.81 -8.64
N LEU A 115 4.10 0.08 -7.67
CA LEU A 115 4.11 -0.28 -6.25
C LEU A 115 2.71 -0.47 -5.68
N HIS A 116 1.72 0.28 -6.17
CA HIS A 116 0.32 0.02 -5.88
C HIS A 116 -0.09 -1.39 -6.31
N ASP A 117 0.30 -1.80 -7.51
CA ASP A 117 0.01 -3.14 -8.04
C ASP A 117 0.75 -4.22 -7.26
N ALA A 118 2.04 -4.02 -6.95
CA ALA A 118 2.80 -4.96 -6.15
C ALA A 118 2.20 -5.13 -4.75
N ILE A 119 1.79 -4.05 -4.08
CA ILE A 119 1.09 -4.13 -2.79
C ILE A 119 -0.27 -4.83 -2.93
N GLY A 120 -1.05 -4.48 -3.96
CA GLY A 120 -2.35 -5.11 -4.20
C GLY A 120 -2.23 -6.62 -4.39
N VAL A 121 -1.41 -7.04 -5.36
CA VAL A 121 -1.30 -8.44 -5.77
C VAL A 121 -0.38 -9.23 -4.83
N SER A 122 0.86 -8.79 -4.65
CA SER A 122 1.88 -9.58 -3.92
C SER A 122 1.76 -9.50 -2.42
N TYR A 123 1.11 -8.46 -1.87
CA TYR A 123 0.87 -8.34 -0.43
C TYR A 123 -0.57 -8.67 -0.05
N LEU A 124 -1.56 -7.87 -0.46
CA LEU A 124 -2.92 -7.98 0.07
C LEU A 124 -3.64 -9.24 -0.41
N VAL A 125 -3.75 -9.45 -1.72
CA VAL A 125 -4.43 -10.60 -2.30
C VAL A 125 -3.74 -11.90 -1.87
N ASN A 126 -2.41 -11.98 -2.02
CA ASN A 126 -1.65 -13.17 -1.63
C ASN A 126 -1.66 -13.47 -0.12
N LEU A 127 -2.00 -12.50 0.74
CA LEU A 127 -2.11 -12.72 2.18
C LEU A 127 -3.51 -13.13 2.62
N PHE A 128 -4.56 -12.67 1.93
CA PHE A 128 -5.93 -12.78 2.42
C PHE A 128 -6.88 -13.54 1.49
N TYR A 129 -6.66 -13.56 0.18
CA TYR A 129 -7.61 -14.14 -0.75
C TYR A 129 -7.79 -15.65 -0.49
N ASN A 130 -9.05 -16.10 -0.38
CA ASN A 130 -9.47 -17.45 0.04
C ASN A 130 -9.00 -17.91 1.43
N GLU A 131 -8.36 -17.06 2.23
CA GLU A 131 -7.92 -17.42 3.58
C GLU A 131 -9.08 -17.27 4.59
N THR A 132 -9.37 -18.35 5.32
CA THR A 132 -10.56 -18.50 6.18
C THR A 132 -10.23 -18.75 7.65
N SER A 133 -8.93 -18.85 7.99
CA SER A 133 -8.45 -19.04 9.36
C SER A 133 -8.86 -17.88 10.28
N ILE A 134 -9.20 -18.22 11.53
CA ILE A 134 -9.56 -17.26 12.58
C ILE A 134 -8.44 -16.23 12.81
N ASN A 135 -7.18 -16.64 12.69
CA ASN A 135 -6.05 -15.72 12.85
C ASN A 135 -6.03 -14.65 11.76
N PHE A 136 -6.38 -15.01 10.52
CA PHE A 136 -6.44 -14.07 9.40
C PHE A 136 -7.71 -13.23 9.44
N ALA A 137 -8.83 -13.79 9.88
CA ALA A 137 -10.01 -12.99 10.20
C ALA A 137 -9.68 -11.91 11.24
N LYS A 138 -8.91 -12.25 12.29
CA LYS A 138 -8.41 -11.28 13.27
C LYS A 138 -7.44 -10.27 12.64
N ALA A 139 -6.54 -10.71 11.77
CA ALA A 139 -5.61 -9.81 11.08
C ALA A 139 -6.35 -8.81 10.19
N ARG A 140 -7.42 -9.23 9.47
CA ARG A 140 -8.27 -8.34 8.69
C ARG A 140 -8.84 -7.19 9.53
N THR A 141 -9.21 -7.43 10.79
CA THR A 141 -9.70 -6.35 11.68
C THR A 141 -8.63 -5.33 12.08
N LEU A 142 -7.35 -5.62 11.81
CA LEU A 142 -6.22 -4.74 12.12
C LEU A 142 -5.78 -3.91 10.90
N LEU A 143 -6.38 -4.12 9.73
CA LEU A 143 -6.06 -3.36 8.53
C LEU A 143 -6.44 -1.89 8.71
N PRO A 144 -5.52 -0.95 8.40
CA PRO A 144 -5.86 0.44 8.15
C PRO A 144 -6.96 0.55 7.10
N LYS A 145 -7.83 1.56 7.23
CA LYS A 145 -9.02 1.74 6.37
C LYS A 145 -8.68 1.70 4.88
N ARG A 146 -7.58 2.35 4.47
CA ARG A 146 -7.13 2.39 3.08
C ARG A 146 -6.77 1.00 2.55
N LEU A 147 -6.07 0.18 3.34
CA LEU A 147 -5.74 -1.20 2.97
C LEU A 147 -6.95 -2.12 2.99
N ALA A 148 -7.90 -1.92 3.89
CA ALA A 148 -9.15 -2.68 3.90
C ALA A 148 -9.97 -2.43 2.62
N VAL A 149 -10.11 -1.16 2.21
CA VAL A 149 -10.79 -0.79 0.95
C VAL A 149 -10.05 -1.36 -0.27
N ALA A 150 -8.71 -1.28 -0.26
CA ALA A 150 -7.87 -1.86 -1.31
C ALA A 150 -8.12 -3.36 -1.48
N LEU A 151 -8.09 -4.09 -0.37
CA LEU A 151 -8.32 -5.53 -0.35
C LEU A 151 -9.71 -5.85 -0.91
N GLU A 152 -10.75 -5.14 -0.48
CA GLU A 152 -12.13 -5.36 -0.96
C GLU A 152 -12.24 -5.18 -2.49
N ILE A 153 -11.64 -4.12 -3.04
CA ILE A 153 -11.62 -3.86 -4.49
C ILE A 153 -10.95 -5.03 -5.23
N MET A 154 -9.82 -5.50 -4.71
CA MET A 154 -9.06 -6.60 -5.33
C MET A 154 -9.80 -7.93 -5.22
N GLU A 155 -10.32 -8.28 -4.04
CA GLU A 155 -11.08 -9.53 -3.83
C GLU A 155 -12.27 -9.61 -4.80
N ARG A 156 -13.01 -8.51 -4.97
CA ARG A 156 -14.11 -8.41 -5.95
C ARG A 156 -13.64 -8.66 -7.39
N HIS A 157 -12.53 -8.04 -7.79
CA HIS A 157 -11.97 -8.25 -9.12
C HIS A 157 -11.62 -9.73 -9.38
N TYR A 158 -11.00 -10.41 -8.43
CA TYR A 158 -10.68 -11.83 -8.57
C TYR A 158 -11.91 -12.74 -8.52
N GLU A 159 -12.97 -12.36 -7.81
CA GLU A 159 -14.26 -13.05 -7.86
C GLU A 159 -14.92 -12.95 -9.23
N GLU A 160 -14.86 -11.78 -9.88
CA GLU A 160 -15.38 -11.58 -11.25
C GLU A 160 -14.65 -12.44 -12.29
N LEU A 161 -13.34 -12.67 -12.12
CA LEU A 161 -12.52 -13.50 -13.02
C LEU A 161 -12.77 -15.01 -12.86
N LYS A 162 -13.47 -15.46 -11.82
CA LYS A 162 -13.82 -16.88 -11.62
C LYS A 162 -15.00 -17.35 -12.49
N PHE A 163 -15.64 -16.44 -13.23
CA PHE A 163 -16.78 -16.71 -14.11
C PHE A 163 -16.41 -16.59 -15.59
#